data_AF-A0A8J6WTE3-F1
#
_entry.id   AF-A0A8J6WTE3-F1
#
_cell.length_a   1.000
_cell.length_b   1.000
_cell.length_c   1.000
_cell.angle_alpha   90.00
_cell.angle_beta   90.00
_cell.angle_gamma   90.00
#
_symmetry.space_group_name_H-M   'P 1'
#
loop_
_entity.id
_entity.type
_entity.pdbx_description
1 polymer ?
#
loop_
_entity_poly.entity_id
_entity_poly.type
_entity_poly.pdbx_seq_one_letter_code
_entity_poly.pdbx_strand_id
1 'polypeptide(L)'
;MADRWGRHGKPSQAESEFNAALNVRDFSSYQAIAWVDPTHRVRWLVPLQGNEAALNLELDFEQRRKAGLNVAYQQRRVAVSHTIDLVQEGKGFQVYVPIFREQQFDGFIVATYRTQELINSILSEKDAHGYVVAIFDGKDQIYTHDDVGEGNRGKWHQESNIELYGLNWRTQVYPTALLSNRMRSPLPTITLMGGLAVSWLLALAAHLTYRARLTAQNVSAINTVLEQEVRERQRIEVALQEEQDFLQVLLNTIEAGIVACDAAGTLTLFNRVAREWHGLPEQPLPPEQWAQHYSLYHWDGKTGCGRRRFRCFEPGRESSSAM
;
A
#
# COMPACT_ATOMS: atom_id res chain seq x y z
N MET A 1 65.74 -5.77 6.00
CA MET A 1 66.89 -4.97 5.50
C MET A 1 67.56 -4.18 6.62
N ALA A 2 66.86 -3.25 7.29
CA ALA A 2 67.45 -2.42 8.37
C ALA A 2 68.10 -3.21 9.51
N ASP A 3 67.46 -4.27 10.01
CA ASP A 3 68.01 -5.12 11.07
C ASP A 3 69.34 -5.79 10.66
N ARG A 4 69.43 -6.29 9.40
CA ARG A 4 70.67 -6.84 8.85
C ARG A 4 71.78 -5.79 8.79
N TRP A 5 71.45 -4.56 8.39
CA TRP A 5 72.40 -3.44 8.35
C TRP A 5 72.89 -3.10 9.77
N GLY A 6 71.99 -3.02 10.75
CA GLY A 6 72.35 -2.75 12.14
C GLY A 6 73.31 -3.78 12.74
N ARG A 7 73.17 -5.07 12.35
CA ARG A 7 74.00 -6.17 12.86
C ARG A 7 75.31 -6.40 12.10
N HIS A 8 75.31 -6.28 10.77
CA HIS A 8 76.44 -6.67 9.92
C HIS A 8 77.11 -5.47 9.22
N GLY A 9 76.62 -4.27 9.47
CA GLY A 9 77.09 -3.05 8.82
C GLY A 9 76.41 -2.75 7.50
N LYS A 10 76.79 -1.61 6.91
CA LYS A 10 76.22 -1.10 5.67
C LYS A 10 76.51 -2.07 4.52
N PRO A 11 75.49 -2.67 3.87
CA PRO A 11 75.69 -3.50 2.69
C PRO A 11 76.24 -2.68 1.53
N SER A 12 76.80 -3.35 0.53
CA SER A 12 77.11 -2.68 -0.73
C SER A 12 75.83 -2.08 -1.34
N GLN A 13 75.98 -1.04 -2.15
CA GLN A 13 74.83 -0.42 -2.82
C GLN A 13 74.11 -1.44 -3.71
N ALA A 14 74.85 -2.22 -4.51
CA ALA A 14 74.28 -3.26 -5.37
C ALA A 14 73.47 -4.31 -4.57
N GLU A 15 73.97 -4.74 -3.41
CA GLU A 15 73.25 -5.67 -2.55
C GLU A 15 71.98 -5.05 -1.94
N SER A 16 72.06 -3.78 -1.53
CA SER A 16 70.90 -3.07 -0.98
C SER A 16 69.82 -2.88 -2.03
N GLU A 17 70.21 -2.49 -3.24
CA GLU A 17 69.31 -2.30 -4.38
C GLU A 17 68.67 -3.63 -4.80
N PHE A 18 69.44 -4.73 -4.85
CA PHE A 18 68.91 -6.05 -5.15
C PHE A 18 67.85 -6.51 -4.15
N ASN A 19 68.12 -6.36 -2.84
CA ASN A 19 67.16 -6.71 -1.81
C ASN A 19 65.90 -5.82 -1.86
N ALA A 20 66.04 -4.53 -2.14
CA ALA A 20 64.92 -3.63 -2.33
C ALA A 20 64.07 -4.03 -3.55
N ALA A 21 64.72 -4.34 -4.68
CA ALA A 21 64.06 -4.74 -5.92
C ALA A 21 63.21 -6.01 -5.75
N LEU A 22 63.69 -6.99 -4.97
CA LEU A 22 62.91 -8.19 -4.65
C LEU A 22 61.61 -7.84 -3.92
N ASN A 23 61.67 -6.96 -2.91
CA ASN A 23 60.48 -6.57 -2.14
C ASN A 23 59.47 -5.79 -3.00
N VAL A 24 59.94 -4.86 -3.82
CA VAL A 24 59.07 -4.11 -4.75
C VAL A 24 58.41 -5.04 -5.76
N ARG A 25 59.13 -6.04 -6.27
CA ARG A 25 58.59 -6.98 -7.25
C ARG A 25 57.56 -7.92 -6.63
N ASP A 26 57.82 -8.41 -5.42
CA ASP A 26 56.98 -9.41 -4.76
C ASP A 26 55.70 -8.77 -4.17
N PHE A 27 55.69 -7.45 -3.96
CA PHE A 27 54.53 -6.69 -3.47
C PHE A 27 54.29 -5.44 -4.32
N SER A 28 53.29 -5.49 -5.21
CA SER A 28 52.97 -4.42 -6.15
C SER A 28 52.48 -3.11 -5.52
N SER A 29 52.29 -3.04 -4.20
CA SER A 29 51.83 -1.85 -3.49
C SER A 29 52.96 -0.86 -3.14
N TYR A 30 54.22 -1.26 -3.30
CA TYR A 30 55.36 -0.36 -3.13
C TYR A 30 55.53 0.53 -4.35
N GLN A 31 55.59 1.85 -4.12
CA GLN A 31 56.08 2.80 -5.11
C GLN A 31 57.61 2.75 -5.21
N ALA A 32 58.28 2.76 -4.05
CA ALA A 32 59.73 2.73 -3.96
C ALA A 32 60.20 2.34 -2.55
N ILE A 33 61.39 1.75 -2.46
CA ILE A 33 62.15 1.58 -1.23
C ILE A 33 63.45 2.38 -1.37
N ALA A 34 63.76 3.19 -0.37
CA ALA A 34 64.92 4.08 -0.36
C ALA A 34 65.73 3.96 0.93
N TRP A 35 67.02 4.28 0.85
CA TRP A 35 67.81 4.63 2.03
C TRP A 35 67.99 6.13 2.12
N VAL A 36 67.76 6.62 3.33
CA VAL A 36 67.85 8.01 3.71
C VAL A 36 68.96 8.09 4.75
N ASP A 37 69.93 8.96 4.53
CA ASP A 37 71.05 9.11 5.45
C ASP A 37 70.65 9.84 6.75
N PRO A 38 71.57 9.97 7.73
CA PRO A 38 71.29 10.69 8.97
C PRO A 38 70.92 12.18 8.79
N THR A 39 71.18 12.76 7.61
CA THR A 39 70.80 14.14 7.25
C THR A 39 69.44 14.21 6.55
N HIS A 40 68.65 13.14 6.61
CA HIS A 40 67.33 13.02 6.00
C HIS A 40 67.33 13.12 4.46
N ARG A 41 68.46 12.86 3.81
CA ARG A 41 68.59 12.92 2.35
C ARG A 41 68.55 11.53 1.73
N VAL A 42 67.74 11.36 0.69
CA VAL A 42 67.63 10.11 -0.07
C VAL A 42 68.93 9.88 -0.85
N ARG A 43 69.61 8.77 -0.60
CA ARG A 43 70.90 8.45 -1.25
C ARG A 43 70.80 7.40 -2.33
N TRP A 44 69.89 6.45 -2.17
CA TRP A 44 69.51 5.50 -3.21
C TRP A 44 68.04 5.13 -3.03
N LEU A 45 67.41 4.72 -4.13
CA LEU A 45 66.02 4.28 -4.15
C LEU A 45 65.81 3.27 -5.28
N VAL A 46 64.85 2.37 -5.09
CA VAL A 46 64.48 1.32 -6.04
C VAL A 46 62.96 1.21 -6.14
N PRO A 47 62.38 1.18 -7.35
CA PRO A 47 63.02 1.32 -8.66
C PRO A 47 63.36 2.79 -8.93
N LEU A 48 64.44 3.08 -9.67
CA LEU A 48 64.77 4.46 -10.04
C LEU A 48 63.80 5.03 -11.09
N GLN A 49 63.39 4.19 -12.04
CA GLN A 49 62.47 4.56 -13.11
C GLN A 49 61.13 5.06 -12.55
N GLY A 50 60.72 6.26 -12.95
CA GLY A 50 59.50 6.92 -12.46
C GLY A 50 59.62 7.50 -11.05
N ASN A 51 60.80 7.39 -10.43
CA ASN A 51 61.08 7.86 -9.08
C ASN A 51 62.26 8.85 -8.98
N GLU A 52 62.77 9.32 -10.11
CA GLU A 52 64.01 10.08 -10.25
C GLU A 52 63.99 11.38 -9.42
N ALA A 53 62.83 12.03 -9.34
CA ALA A 53 62.63 13.27 -8.58
C ALA A 53 62.83 13.11 -7.06
N ALA A 54 62.79 11.88 -6.53
CA ALA A 54 63.02 11.63 -5.12
C ALA A 54 64.50 11.38 -4.78
N LEU A 55 65.38 11.18 -5.78
CA LEU A 55 66.81 10.98 -5.53
C LEU A 55 67.45 12.29 -5.05
N ASN A 56 68.28 12.21 -4.00
CA ASN A 56 68.89 13.37 -3.33
C ASN A 56 67.89 14.35 -2.70
N LEU A 57 66.60 14.01 -2.64
CA LEU A 57 65.59 14.82 -1.97
C LEU A 57 65.77 14.75 -0.45
N GLU A 58 65.59 15.88 0.22
CA GLU A 58 65.52 15.95 1.68
C GLU A 58 64.09 15.60 2.13
N LEU A 59 63.92 14.83 3.20
CA LEU A 59 62.59 14.33 3.58
C LEU A 59 61.92 15.13 4.71
N ASP A 60 62.52 16.21 5.20
CA ASP A 60 62.00 16.97 6.34
C ASP A 60 61.33 18.31 5.97
N PHE A 61 61.18 18.62 4.67
CA PHE A 61 60.51 19.85 4.22
C PHE A 61 58.98 19.83 4.42
N GLU A 62 58.36 18.64 4.42
CA GLU A 62 56.92 18.49 4.59
C GLU A 62 56.62 17.99 6.01
N GLN A 63 55.63 18.62 6.65
CA GLN A 63 55.38 18.47 8.09
C GLN A 63 54.97 17.04 8.48
N ARG A 64 54.12 16.37 7.70
CA ARG A 64 53.67 14.99 7.98
C ARG A 64 54.81 13.99 7.80
N ARG A 65 55.67 14.21 6.80
CA ARG A 65 56.88 13.41 6.54
C ARG A 65 57.89 13.53 7.69
N LYS A 66 58.17 14.78 8.09
CA LYS A 66 59.03 15.10 9.24
C LYS A 66 58.53 14.49 10.54
N ALA A 67 57.23 14.53 10.78
CA ALA A 67 56.63 13.93 11.98
C ALA A 67 56.90 12.42 12.04
N GLY A 68 56.69 11.69 10.94
CA GLY A 68 56.96 10.25 10.88
C GLY A 68 58.43 9.89 11.12
N LEU A 69 59.36 10.63 10.50
CA LEU A 69 60.80 10.47 10.71
C LEU A 69 61.19 10.68 12.18
N ASN A 70 60.69 11.76 12.79
CA ASN A 70 60.98 12.08 14.19
C ASN A 70 60.47 10.99 15.14
N VAL A 71 59.26 10.48 14.91
CA VAL A 71 58.69 9.38 15.70
C VAL A 71 59.57 8.13 15.59
N ALA A 72 59.96 7.75 14.37
CA ALA A 72 60.83 6.59 14.16
C ALA A 72 62.20 6.75 14.84
N TYR A 73 62.82 7.92 14.73
CA TYR A 73 64.11 8.21 15.34
C TYR A 73 64.04 8.20 16.87
N GLN A 74 63.13 8.97 17.46
CA GLN A 74 63.02 9.13 18.92
C GLN A 74 62.63 7.83 19.61
N GLN A 75 61.69 7.09 19.03
CA GLN A 75 61.16 5.86 19.62
C GLN A 75 61.96 4.62 19.22
N ARG A 76 62.94 4.76 18.31
CA ARG A 76 63.77 3.68 17.76
C ARG A 76 62.96 2.49 17.25
N ARG A 77 61.78 2.76 16.70
CA ARG A 77 60.85 1.75 16.16
C ARG A 77 60.32 2.16 14.80
N VAL A 78 59.70 1.22 14.11
CA VAL A 78 59.01 1.49 12.85
C VAL A 78 57.91 2.54 13.10
N ALA A 79 57.86 3.57 12.26
CA ALA A 79 56.80 4.58 12.27
C ALA A 79 56.24 4.77 10.87
N VAL A 80 55.01 5.27 10.79
CA VAL A 80 54.31 5.52 9.53
C VAL A 80 53.91 6.99 9.48
N SER A 81 54.07 7.64 8.32
CA SER A 81 53.52 8.99 8.13
C SER A 81 52.03 8.94 7.91
N HIS A 82 51.32 10.00 8.31
CA HIS A 82 50.03 10.33 7.70
C HIS A 82 50.16 10.44 6.18
N THR A 83 49.03 10.40 5.48
CA THR A 83 49.03 10.49 4.02
C THR A 83 49.65 11.80 3.55
N ILE A 84 50.59 11.69 2.63
CA ILE A 84 51.31 12.79 1.98
C ILE A 84 51.04 12.77 0.48
N ASP A 85 51.19 13.94 -0.13
CA ASP A 85 51.31 14.02 -1.58
C ASP A 85 52.72 13.57 -1.97
N LEU A 86 52.78 12.57 -2.84
CA LEU A 86 54.03 12.01 -3.33
C LEU A 86 54.64 12.98 -4.34
N VAL A 87 55.96 13.07 -4.33
CA VAL A 87 56.72 13.93 -5.27
C VAL A 87 56.55 13.43 -6.71
N GLN A 88 56.25 12.14 -6.89
CA GLN A 88 56.02 11.48 -8.19
C GLN A 88 54.52 11.33 -8.49
N GLU A 89 53.72 12.30 -8.01
CA GLU A 89 52.27 12.37 -8.12
C GLU A 89 51.48 11.31 -7.32
N GLY A 90 50.26 11.69 -6.92
CA GLY A 90 49.34 10.84 -6.15
C GLY A 90 49.49 10.93 -4.63
N LYS A 91 48.60 10.23 -3.92
CA LYS A 91 48.57 10.18 -2.44
C LYS A 91 49.14 8.87 -1.92
N GLY A 92 50.04 8.97 -0.95
CA GLY A 92 50.72 7.83 -0.37
C GLY A 92 51.08 8.04 1.08
N PHE A 93 51.66 7.02 1.69
CA PHE A 93 52.25 7.13 3.01
C PHE A 93 53.61 6.44 3.02
N GLN A 94 54.44 6.81 3.98
CA GLN A 94 55.80 6.31 4.09
C GLN A 94 55.98 5.57 5.41
N VAL A 95 56.63 4.42 5.34
CA VAL A 95 57.03 3.61 6.49
C VAL A 95 58.52 3.82 6.70
N TYR A 96 58.89 4.31 7.89
CA TYR A 96 60.25 4.59 8.29
C TYR A 96 60.75 3.49 9.21
N VAL A 97 61.81 2.82 8.80
CA VAL A 97 62.51 1.83 9.63
C VAL A 97 63.88 2.43 9.99
N PRO A 98 64.09 2.84 11.25
CA PRO A 98 65.35 3.46 11.65
C PRO A 98 66.47 2.42 11.71
N ILE A 99 67.67 2.82 11.30
CA ILE A 99 68.87 1.99 11.34
C ILE A 99 69.77 2.52 12.46
N PHE A 100 70.04 1.67 13.44
CA PHE A 100 71.00 1.96 14.49
C PHE A 100 72.10 0.91 14.50
N ARG A 101 73.36 1.35 14.62
CA ARG A 101 74.53 0.50 14.85
C ARG A 101 75.21 0.94 16.12
N GLU A 102 75.34 0.04 17.11
CA GLU A 102 76.02 0.34 18.38
C GLU A 102 75.57 1.68 19.01
N GLN A 103 74.27 1.98 18.89
CA GLN A 103 73.60 3.24 19.27
C GLN A 103 73.80 4.46 18.37
N GLN A 104 74.69 4.42 17.38
CA GLN A 104 74.79 5.43 16.34
C GLN A 104 73.66 5.29 15.32
N PHE A 105 73.08 6.42 14.93
CA PHE A 105 72.04 6.48 13.92
C PHE A 105 72.65 6.52 12.50
N ASP A 106 72.32 5.52 11.69
CA ASP A 106 72.85 5.30 10.32
C ASP A 106 71.84 5.74 9.24
N GLY A 107 70.71 6.33 9.62
CA GLY A 107 69.64 6.76 8.73
C GLY A 107 68.40 5.85 8.77
N PHE A 108 67.59 5.89 7.72
CA PHE A 108 66.34 5.12 7.62
C PHE A 108 66.32 4.27 6.35
N ILE A 109 65.69 3.10 6.43
CA ILE A 109 65.04 2.51 5.27
C ILE A 109 63.62 3.06 5.20
N VAL A 110 63.27 3.64 4.06
CA VAL A 110 61.96 4.25 3.83
C VAL A 110 61.26 3.48 2.72
N ALA A 111 60.11 2.90 3.04
CA ALA A 111 59.21 2.33 2.06
C ALA A 111 58.08 3.33 1.76
N THR A 112 57.84 3.59 0.48
CA THR A 112 56.74 4.46 0.03
C THR A 112 55.65 3.60 -0.59
N TYR A 113 54.41 3.81 -0.15
CA TYR A 113 53.23 3.10 -0.65
C TYR A 113 52.26 4.07 -1.30
N ARG A 114 51.66 3.65 -2.42
CA ARG A 114 50.52 4.36 -3.01
C ARG A 114 49.23 3.85 -2.39
N THR A 115 48.46 4.76 -1.79
CA THR A 115 47.24 4.39 -1.06
C THR A 115 46.23 3.71 -1.98
N GLN A 116 46.03 4.25 -3.19
CA GLN A 116 45.11 3.69 -4.17
C GLN A 116 45.48 2.25 -4.56
N GLU A 117 46.74 2.01 -4.90
CA GLU A 117 47.23 0.71 -5.35
C GLU A 117 47.23 -0.33 -4.22
N LEU A 118 47.66 0.07 -3.01
CA LEU A 118 47.63 -0.80 -1.84
C LEU A 118 46.21 -1.24 -1.52
N ILE A 119 45.27 -0.31 -1.43
CA ILE A 119 43.90 -0.65 -1.02
C ILE A 119 43.18 -1.43 -2.13
N ASN A 120 43.42 -1.12 -3.42
CA ASN A 120 42.92 -1.93 -4.54
C ASN A 120 43.47 -3.36 -4.54
N SER A 121 44.68 -3.58 -4.03
CA SER A 121 45.22 -4.94 -3.88
C SER A 121 44.53 -5.75 -2.78
N ILE A 122 43.90 -5.07 -1.80
CA ILE A 122 43.20 -5.68 -0.67
C ILE A 122 41.70 -5.85 -0.97
N LEU A 123 41.08 -4.79 -1.48
CA LEU A 123 39.67 -4.78 -1.92
C LEU A 123 39.60 -5.35 -3.33
N SER A 124 39.29 -6.65 -3.44
CA SER A 124 39.03 -7.24 -4.75
C SER A 124 37.74 -6.65 -5.34
N GLU A 125 37.66 -6.52 -6.67
CA GLU A 125 36.44 -6.06 -7.35
C GLU A 125 35.21 -6.88 -6.92
N LYS A 126 35.40 -8.16 -6.58
CA LYS A 126 34.33 -9.06 -6.12
C LYS A 126 33.76 -8.66 -4.77
N ASP A 127 34.57 -8.12 -3.87
CA ASP A 127 34.16 -7.78 -2.50
C ASP A 127 33.40 -6.44 -2.43
N ALA A 128 33.64 -5.54 -3.39
CA ALA A 128 33.03 -4.22 -3.44
C ALA A 128 31.75 -4.15 -4.30
N HIS A 129 31.21 -5.27 -4.77
CA HIS A 129 30.04 -5.26 -5.67
C HIS A 129 28.84 -4.52 -5.06
N GLY A 130 28.51 -3.36 -5.64
CA GLY A 130 27.36 -2.55 -5.23
C GLY A 130 27.61 -1.63 -4.03
N TYR A 131 28.85 -1.54 -3.54
CA TYR A 131 29.25 -0.61 -2.48
C TYR A 131 30.40 0.28 -2.95
N VAL A 132 30.41 1.51 -2.46
CA VAL A 132 31.55 2.41 -2.57
C VAL A 132 32.26 2.42 -1.22
N VAL A 133 33.57 2.22 -1.26
CA VAL A 133 34.45 2.32 -0.10
C VAL A 133 35.29 3.57 -0.23
N ALA A 134 35.22 4.45 0.76
CA ALA A 134 36.04 5.65 0.86
C ALA A 134 36.83 5.63 2.16
N ILE A 135 38.12 5.99 2.11
CA ILE A 135 38.99 6.06 3.30
C ILE A 135 39.49 7.49 3.45
N PHE A 136 39.49 7.97 4.69
CA PHE A 136 39.89 9.31 5.06
C PHE A 136 41.00 9.28 6.11
N ASP A 137 42.00 10.15 5.95
CA ASP A 137 42.97 10.50 6.99
C ASP A 137 42.56 11.85 7.57
N GLY A 138 41.86 11.81 8.70
CA GLY A 138 41.16 12.97 9.26
C GLY A 138 40.09 13.50 8.30
N LYS A 139 40.38 14.67 7.70
CA LYS A 139 39.48 15.36 6.75
C LYS A 139 39.81 15.09 5.28
N ASP A 140 41.00 14.56 5.00
CA ASP A 140 41.46 14.35 3.63
C ASP A 140 40.97 12.98 3.14
N GLN A 141 40.29 12.93 2.00
CA GLN A 141 39.96 11.66 1.33
C GLN A 141 41.24 11.10 0.69
N ILE A 142 41.65 9.91 1.09
CA ILE A 142 42.91 9.28 0.65
C ILE A 142 42.70 8.10 -0.29
N TYR A 143 41.48 7.57 -0.34
CA TYR A 143 41.08 6.47 -1.22
C TYR A 143 39.59 6.57 -1.56
N THR A 144 39.24 6.18 -2.78
CA THR A 144 37.87 5.77 -3.13
C THR A 144 37.96 4.61 -4.13
N HIS A 145 37.15 3.57 -3.93
CA HIS A 145 37.09 2.44 -4.85
C HIS A 145 36.39 2.82 -6.18
N ASP A 146 35.47 3.77 -6.12
CA ASP A 146 34.68 4.19 -7.28
C ASP A 146 34.38 5.70 -7.20
N ASP A 147 34.43 6.40 -8.34
CA ASP A 147 34.12 7.84 -8.47
C ASP A 147 32.65 8.07 -8.84
N VAL A 148 31.79 7.10 -8.52
CA VAL A 148 30.35 7.18 -8.75
C VAL A 148 29.76 8.13 -7.72
N GLY A 149 29.82 9.43 -8.06
CA GLY A 149 29.03 10.57 -7.60
C GLY A 149 28.56 10.56 -6.14
N GLU A 150 28.85 11.65 -5.42
CA GLU A 150 28.51 11.88 -4.01
C GLU A 150 27.02 11.70 -3.60
N GLY A 151 26.11 11.50 -4.56
CA GLY A 151 24.66 11.55 -4.39
C GLY A 151 24.06 10.59 -3.37
N ASN A 152 24.79 9.55 -2.91
CA ASN A 152 24.32 8.63 -1.87
C ASN A 152 25.09 8.70 -0.54
N ARG A 153 26.16 9.51 -0.44
CA ARG A 153 27.03 9.59 0.76
C ARG A 153 26.25 9.95 2.04
N GLY A 154 25.18 10.73 1.92
CA GLY A 154 24.50 11.33 3.06
C GLY A 154 23.42 10.50 3.76
N LYS A 155 22.85 9.45 3.14
CA LYS A 155 21.67 8.75 3.71
C LYS A 155 21.98 7.42 4.38
N TRP A 156 22.83 6.61 3.76
CA TRP A 156 23.13 5.27 4.23
C TRP A 156 24.63 5.09 4.12
N HIS A 157 25.33 5.16 5.24
CA HIS A 157 26.73 4.81 5.31
C HIS A 157 26.99 4.09 6.62
N GLN A 158 27.96 3.19 6.59
CA GLN A 158 28.56 2.65 7.79
C GLN A 158 29.98 3.20 7.89
N GLU A 159 30.35 3.66 9.08
CA GLU A 159 31.67 4.16 9.37
C GLU A 159 32.41 3.20 10.32
N SER A 160 33.69 2.99 10.04
CA SER A 160 34.59 2.20 10.88
C SER A 160 35.96 2.88 10.95
N ASN A 161 36.63 2.76 12.08
CA ASN A 161 37.97 3.31 12.28
C ASN A 161 39.00 2.18 12.23
N ILE A 162 40.07 2.39 11.45
CA ILE A 162 41.22 1.50 11.35
C ILE A 162 42.39 2.18 12.05
N GLU A 163 42.83 1.58 13.15
CA GLU A 163 44.01 2.03 13.89
C GLU A 163 45.22 1.18 13.50
N LEU A 164 46.21 1.79 12.84
CA LEU A 164 47.40 1.09 12.33
C LEU A 164 48.66 1.94 12.52
N TYR A 165 49.59 1.51 13.37
CA TYR A 165 50.86 2.22 13.63
C TYR A 165 50.68 3.73 13.95
N GLY A 166 49.60 4.10 14.63
CA GLY A 166 49.25 5.49 14.97
C GLY A 166 48.44 6.23 13.90
N LEU A 167 48.17 5.61 12.75
CA LEU A 167 47.20 6.09 11.78
C LEU A 167 45.79 5.77 12.26
N ASN A 168 44.91 6.76 12.23
CA ASN A 168 43.49 6.63 12.54
C ASN A 168 42.69 6.91 11.29
N TRP A 169 42.57 5.90 10.42
CA TRP A 169 41.83 6.03 9.18
C TRP A 169 40.35 5.79 9.40
N ARG A 170 39.55 6.70 8.87
CA ARG A 170 38.10 6.62 8.91
C ARG A 170 37.61 6.05 7.59
N THR A 171 37.07 4.85 7.63
CA THR A 171 36.56 4.13 6.47
C THR A 171 35.05 4.25 6.42
N GLN A 172 34.51 4.71 5.30
CA GLN A 172 33.09 4.81 5.04
C GLN A 172 32.70 3.86 3.91
N VAL A 173 31.62 3.10 4.14
CA VAL A 173 31.04 2.20 3.15
C VAL A 173 29.59 2.58 2.93
N TYR A 174 29.19 2.80 1.67
CA TYR A 174 27.83 3.17 1.30
C TYR A 174 27.37 2.49 0.00
N PRO A 175 26.06 2.21 -0.16
CA PRO A 175 25.57 1.51 -1.34
C PRO A 175 25.57 2.40 -2.58
N THR A 176 25.94 1.82 -3.73
CA THR A 176 25.83 2.49 -5.03
C THR A 176 24.36 2.77 -5.38
N ALA A 177 24.13 3.67 -6.34
CA ALA A 177 22.78 3.95 -6.84
C ALA A 177 22.07 2.67 -7.36
N LEU A 178 22.84 1.75 -7.98
CA LEU A 178 22.33 0.47 -8.47
C LEU A 178 21.81 -0.42 -7.32
N LEU A 179 22.61 -0.59 -6.25
CA LEU A 179 22.22 -1.39 -5.09
C LEU A 179 21.07 -0.74 -4.33
N SER A 180 21.11 0.59 -4.16
CA SER A 180 20.06 1.36 -3.49
C SER A 180 18.70 1.20 -4.18
N ASN A 181 18.65 1.22 -5.51
CA ASN A 181 17.41 0.99 -6.26
C ASN A 181 16.91 -0.46 -6.17
N ARG A 182 17.81 -1.45 -6.12
CA ARG A 182 17.41 -2.86 -5.89
C ARG A 182 16.90 -3.11 -4.48
N MET A 183 17.43 -2.41 -3.49
CA MET A 183 17.01 -2.55 -2.09
C MET A 183 15.72 -1.80 -1.75
N ARG A 184 15.17 -0.97 -2.65
CA ARG A 184 13.85 -0.35 -2.43
C ARG A 184 12.78 -1.43 -2.39
N SER A 185 12.35 -1.76 -1.18
CA SER A 185 11.30 -2.75 -0.95
C SER A 185 9.91 -2.21 -1.33
N PRO A 186 9.09 -2.97 -2.06
CA PRO A 186 7.70 -2.58 -2.38
C PRO A 186 6.74 -2.72 -1.18
N LEU A 187 7.22 -3.25 -0.04
CA LEU A 187 6.37 -3.53 1.13
C LEU A 187 5.59 -2.32 1.66
N PRO A 188 6.14 -1.10 1.79
CA PRO A 188 5.36 0.06 2.24
C PRO A 188 4.19 0.39 1.31
N THR A 189 4.39 0.24 -0.01
CA THR A 189 3.34 0.49 -1.00
C THR A 189 2.26 -0.58 -0.97
N ILE A 190 2.65 -1.86 -0.84
CA ILE A 190 1.71 -2.98 -0.73
C ILE A 190 0.89 -2.87 0.57
N THR A 191 1.53 -2.55 1.69
CA THR A 191 0.84 -2.36 2.99
C THR A 191 -0.14 -1.19 2.96
N LEU A 192 0.23 -0.07 2.32
CA LEU A 192 -0.68 1.06 2.10
C LEU A 192 -1.88 0.66 1.23
N MET A 193 -1.66 0.04 0.08
CA MET A 193 -2.75 -0.40 -0.80
C MET A 193 -3.66 -1.42 -0.11
N GLY A 194 -3.09 -2.36 0.65
CA GLY A 194 -3.85 -3.33 1.44
C GLY A 194 -4.72 -2.64 2.51
N GLY A 195 -4.15 -1.68 3.25
CA GLY A 195 -4.89 -0.91 4.25
C GLY A 195 -6.04 -0.09 3.66
N LEU A 196 -5.82 0.54 2.50
CA LEU A 196 -6.85 1.26 1.76
C LEU A 196 -7.96 0.32 1.26
N ALA A 197 -7.59 -0.85 0.74
CA ALA A 197 -8.56 -1.85 0.29
C ALA A 197 -9.42 -2.36 1.45
N VAL A 198 -8.83 -2.67 2.60
CA VAL A 198 -9.56 -3.08 3.81
C VAL A 198 -10.49 -1.97 4.30
N SER A 199 -10.00 -0.72 4.35
CA SER A 199 -10.80 0.44 4.76
C SER A 199 -12.00 0.66 3.83
N TRP A 200 -11.79 0.52 2.52
CA TRP A 200 -12.85 0.63 1.52
C TRP A 200 -13.88 -0.49 1.64
N LEU A 201 -13.44 -1.74 1.85
CA LEU A 201 -14.33 -2.89 2.07
C LEU A 201 -15.18 -2.74 3.33
N LEU A 202 -14.59 -2.25 4.43
CA LEU A 202 -15.31 -1.97 5.67
C LEU A 202 -16.36 -0.87 5.48
N ALA A 203 -16.00 0.22 4.80
CA ALA A 203 -16.93 1.30 4.49
C ALA A 203 -18.09 0.81 3.60
N LEU A 204 -17.79 -0.02 2.60
CA LEU A 204 -18.79 -0.63 1.72
C LEU A 204 -19.73 -1.57 2.50
N ALA A 205 -19.19 -2.44 3.34
CA ALA A 205 -19.97 -3.35 4.17
C ALA A 205 -20.89 -2.58 5.15
N ALA A 206 -20.37 -1.52 5.77
CA ALA A 206 -21.17 -0.63 6.61
C ALA A 206 -22.26 0.09 5.80
N HIS A 207 -21.95 0.58 4.59
CA HIS A 207 -22.92 1.22 3.71
C HIS A 207 -24.05 0.28 3.28
N LEU A 208 -23.71 -0.96 2.89
CA LEU A 208 -24.69 -1.99 2.51
C LEU A 208 -25.57 -2.37 3.70
N THR A 209 -24.98 -2.52 4.89
CA THR A 209 -25.74 -2.82 6.12
C THR A 209 -26.68 -1.68 6.48
N TYR A 210 -26.23 -0.43 6.36
CA TYR A 210 -27.03 0.76 6.58
C TYR A 210 -28.20 0.84 5.57
N ARG A 211 -27.93 0.62 4.28
CA ARG A 211 -28.94 0.57 3.21
C ARG A 211 -29.98 -0.54 3.45
N ALA A 212 -29.54 -1.74 3.82
CA ALA A 212 -30.42 -2.86 4.09
C ALA A 212 -31.38 -2.58 5.25
N ARG A 213 -30.89 -1.96 6.33
CA ARG A 213 -31.72 -1.57 7.49
C ARG A 213 -32.77 -0.53 7.12
N LEU A 214 -32.40 0.49 6.35
CA LEU A 214 -33.34 1.53 5.88
C LEU A 214 -34.47 0.93 5.03
N THR A 215 -34.12 0.07 4.07
CA THR A 215 -35.11 -0.59 3.22
C THR A 215 -36.01 -1.53 4.02
N ALA A 216 -35.46 -2.28 4.98
CA ALA A 216 -36.25 -3.19 5.83
C ALA A 216 -37.30 -2.43 6.65
N GLN A 217 -36.97 -1.24 7.16
CA GLN A 217 -37.93 -0.39 7.88
C GLN A 217 -39.06 0.10 6.97
N ASN A 218 -38.74 0.57 5.76
CA ASN A 218 -39.74 1.02 4.79
C ASN A 218 -40.67 -0.12 4.35
N VAL A 219 -40.12 -1.31 4.10
CA VAL A 219 -40.91 -2.49 3.74
C VAL A 219 -41.84 -2.90 4.89
N SER A 220 -41.35 -2.90 6.13
CA SER A 220 -42.19 -3.21 7.29
C SER A 220 -43.33 -2.20 7.44
N ALA A 221 -43.05 -0.90 7.31
CA ALA A 221 -44.08 0.14 7.41
C ALA A 221 -45.15 0.01 6.32
N ILE A 222 -44.73 -0.18 5.06
CA ILE A 222 -45.65 -0.37 3.94
C ILE A 222 -46.48 -1.64 4.13
N ASN A 223 -45.87 -2.75 4.54
CA ASN A 223 -46.59 -3.99 4.80
C ASN A 223 -47.66 -3.81 5.88
N THR A 224 -47.35 -3.10 6.98
CA THR A 224 -48.36 -2.88 8.04
C THR A 224 -49.55 -2.05 7.56
N VAL A 225 -49.31 -1.03 6.73
CA VAL A 225 -50.39 -0.21 6.15
C VAL A 225 -51.21 -1.03 5.15
N LEU A 226 -50.54 -1.82 4.29
CA LEU A 226 -51.22 -2.69 3.33
C LEU A 226 -52.06 -3.77 4.03
N GLU A 227 -51.54 -4.37 5.10
CA GLU A 227 -52.28 -5.32 5.94
C GLU A 227 -53.49 -4.68 6.64
N GLN A 228 -53.42 -3.38 6.96
CA GLN A 228 -54.57 -2.65 7.48
C GLN A 228 -55.62 -2.39 6.40
N GLU A 229 -55.21 -1.92 5.21
CA GLU A 229 -56.13 -1.66 4.09
C GLU A 229 -56.84 -2.95 3.64
N VAL A 230 -56.11 -4.07 3.55
CA VAL A 230 -56.69 -5.38 3.21
C VAL A 230 -57.73 -5.81 4.25
N ARG A 231 -57.42 -5.66 5.56
CA ARG A 231 -58.37 -5.99 6.63
C ARG A 231 -59.61 -5.09 6.61
N GLU A 232 -59.45 -3.81 6.32
CA GLU A 232 -60.56 -2.86 6.22
C GLU A 232 -61.48 -3.20 5.04
N ARG A 233 -60.90 -3.43 3.85
CA ARG A 233 -61.67 -3.88 2.67
C ARG A 233 -62.44 -5.16 2.95
N GLN A 234 -61.79 -6.17 3.53
CA GLN A 234 -62.43 -7.43 3.88
C GLN A 234 -63.60 -7.23 4.86
N ARG A 235 -63.48 -6.34 5.84
CA ARG A 235 -64.60 -6.03 6.76
C ARG A 235 -65.77 -5.38 6.07
N ILE A 236 -65.51 -4.44 5.15
CA ILE A 236 -66.57 -3.79 4.37
C ILE A 236 -67.26 -4.80 3.45
N GLU A 237 -66.49 -5.66 2.77
CA GLU A 237 -67.03 -6.72 1.92
C GLU A 237 -67.90 -7.71 2.71
N VAL A 238 -67.43 -8.16 3.88
CA VAL A 238 -68.22 -9.05 4.75
C VAL A 238 -69.48 -8.35 5.27
N ALA A 239 -69.39 -7.11 5.75
CA ALA A 239 -70.56 -6.37 6.24
C ALA A 239 -71.59 -6.12 5.13
N LEU A 240 -71.14 -5.80 3.91
CA LEU A 240 -71.99 -5.64 2.76
C LEU A 240 -72.67 -6.96 2.37
N GLN A 241 -71.93 -8.08 2.43
CA GLN A 241 -72.48 -9.41 2.17
C GLN A 241 -73.52 -9.79 3.23
N GLU A 242 -73.24 -9.57 4.51
CA GLU A 242 -74.18 -9.82 5.61
C GLU A 242 -75.45 -8.96 5.48
N GLU A 243 -75.32 -7.68 5.10
CA GLU A 243 -76.46 -6.80 4.83
C GLU A 243 -77.30 -7.32 3.65
N GLN A 244 -76.66 -7.71 2.54
CA GLN A 244 -77.35 -8.26 1.38
C GLN A 244 -78.08 -9.57 1.72
N ASP A 245 -77.41 -10.49 2.39
CA ASP A 245 -77.98 -11.78 2.80
C ASP A 245 -79.14 -11.58 3.77
N PHE A 246 -79.01 -10.66 4.74
CA PHE A 246 -80.08 -10.32 5.66
C PHE A 246 -81.30 -9.72 4.95
N LEU A 247 -81.10 -8.77 4.03
CA LEU A 247 -82.18 -8.18 3.22
C LEU A 247 -82.87 -9.25 2.36
N GLN A 248 -82.12 -10.16 1.74
CA GLN A 248 -82.70 -11.26 0.98
C GLN A 248 -83.53 -12.21 1.84
N VAL A 249 -83.05 -12.58 3.03
CA VAL A 249 -83.79 -13.44 3.96
C VAL A 249 -85.07 -12.76 4.41
N LEU A 250 -85.01 -11.51 4.86
CA LEU A 250 -86.19 -10.75 5.29
C LEU A 250 -87.24 -10.69 4.19
N LEU A 251 -86.85 -10.29 2.97
CA LEU A 251 -87.76 -10.19 1.84
C LEU A 251 -88.43 -11.54 1.52
N ASN A 252 -87.70 -12.65 1.61
CA ASN A 252 -88.22 -13.99 1.32
C ASN A 252 -89.06 -14.61 2.45
N THR A 253 -88.91 -14.13 3.69
CA THR A 253 -89.76 -14.55 4.83
C THR A 253 -91.12 -13.85 4.87
N ILE A 254 -91.26 -12.68 4.22
CA ILE A 254 -92.54 -11.94 4.20
C ILE A 254 -93.56 -12.69 3.34
N GLU A 255 -94.74 -12.98 3.91
CA GLU A 255 -95.86 -13.66 3.23
C GLU A 255 -96.66 -12.77 2.25
N ALA A 256 -96.18 -11.54 2.01
CA ALA A 256 -96.72 -10.63 1.00
C ALA A 256 -95.80 -10.59 -0.23
N GLY A 257 -96.38 -10.57 -1.43
CA GLY A 257 -95.63 -10.34 -2.66
C GLY A 257 -95.02 -8.94 -2.68
N ILE A 258 -93.69 -8.86 -2.68
CA ILE A 258 -92.94 -7.60 -2.78
C ILE A 258 -92.29 -7.52 -4.16
N VAL A 259 -92.60 -6.44 -4.87
CA VAL A 259 -91.98 -6.10 -6.14
C VAL A 259 -91.42 -4.67 -6.05
N ALA A 260 -90.14 -4.47 -6.38
CA ALA A 260 -89.51 -3.14 -6.42
C ALA A 260 -89.02 -2.81 -7.84
N CYS A 261 -88.93 -1.52 -8.17
CA CYS A 261 -88.44 -1.03 -9.44
C CYS A 261 -87.33 0.02 -9.27
N ASP A 262 -86.50 0.20 -10.29
CA ASP A 262 -85.49 1.25 -10.36
C ASP A 262 -86.12 2.66 -10.61
N ALA A 263 -85.25 3.68 -10.70
CA ALA A 263 -85.68 5.06 -11.00
C ALA A 263 -86.32 5.23 -12.40
N ALA A 264 -86.03 4.32 -13.33
CA ALA A 264 -86.65 4.27 -14.66
C ALA A 264 -88.02 3.58 -14.64
N GLY A 265 -88.38 2.91 -13.55
CA GLY A 265 -89.60 2.11 -13.44
C GLY A 265 -89.44 0.69 -13.97
N THR A 266 -88.21 0.18 -14.12
CA THR A 266 -87.95 -1.22 -14.48
C THR A 266 -88.04 -2.07 -13.21
N LEU A 267 -88.77 -3.19 -13.22
CA LEU A 267 -88.84 -4.07 -12.05
C LEU A 267 -87.49 -4.76 -11.81
N THR A 268 -86.94 -4.66 -10.60
CA THR A 268 -85.59 -5.13 -10.24
C THR A 268 -85.55 -6.11 -9.07
N LEU A 269 -86.67 -6.32 -8.36
CA LEU A 269 -86.71 -7.23 -7.22
C LEU A 269 -88.07 -7.90 -7.13
N PHE A 270 -88.08 -9.24 -7.02
CA PHE A 270 -89.26 -10.05 -6.69
C PHE A 270 -88.92 -10.99 -5.53
N ASN A 271 -89.62 -10.84 -4.39
CA ASN A 271 -89.46 -11.80 -3.30
C ASN A 271 -90.07 -13.17 -3.64
N ARG A 272 -89.80 -14.18 -2.79
CA ARG A 272 -90.33 -15.56 -2.94
C ARG A 272 -91.82 -15.59 -3.26
N VAL A 273 -92.63 -14.88 -2.49
CA VAL A 273 -94.09 -14.87 -2.63
C VAL A 273 -94.53 -14.23 -3.93
N ALA A 274 -93.91 -13.11 -4.36
CA ALA A 274 -94.21 -12.49 -5.65
C ALA A 274 -93.89 -13.42 -6.82
N ARG A 275 -92.78 -14.19 -6.75
CA ARG A 275 -92.45 -15.22 -7.76
C ARG A 275 -93.47 -16.36 -7.77
N GLU A 276 -93.91 -16.84 -6.60
CA GLU A 276 -94.92 -17.89 -6.48
C GLU A 276 -96.32 -17.43 -6.95
N TRP A 277 -96.66 -16.16 -6.73
CA TRP A 277 -97.91 -15.56 -7.20
C TRP A 277 -97.94 -15.48 -8.72
N HIS A 278 -96.90 -14.92 -9.33
CA HIS A 278 -96.85 -14.67 -10.77
C HIS A 278 -96.42 -15.90 -11.61
N GLY A 279 -95.69 -16.86 -11.04
CA GLY A 279 -95.34 -18.13 -11.71
C GLY A 279 -94.42 -18.02 -12.94
N LEU A 280 -93.82 -16.84 -13.17
CA LEU A 280 -92.96 -16.51 -14.31
C LEU A 280 -91.58 -16.02 -13.84
N PRO A 281 -90.49 -16.24 -14.60
CA PRO A 281 -89.16 -15.74 -14.24
C PRO A 281 -89.11 -14.20 -14.25
N GLU A 282 -88.24 -13.63 -13.42
CA GLU A 282 -87.99 -12.18 -13.40
C GLU A 282 -87.42 -11.71 -14.75
N GLN A 283 -88.00 -10.66 -15.32
CA GLN A 283 -87.53 -10.01 -16.54
C GLN A 283 -87.55 -8.49 -16.33
N PRO A 284 -86.48 -7.78 -16.72
CA PRO A 284 -86.42 -6.33 -16.62
C PRO A 284 -87.33 -5.72 -17.69
N LEU A 285 -88.60 -5.49 -17.33
CA LEU A 285 -89.63 -4.99 -18.24
C LEU A 285 -90.06 -3.56 -17.87
N PRO A 286 -90.25 -2.67 -18.86
CA PRO A 286 -90.73 -1.31 -18.64
C PRO A 286 -92.20 -1.29 -18.19
N PRO A 287 -92.66 -0.19 -17.55
CA PRO A 287 -94.00 -0.09 -16.97
C PRO A 287 -95.16 -0.35 -17.93
N GLU A 288 -94.97 -0.11 -19.23
CA GLU A 288 -96.03 -0.34 -20.22
C GLU A 288 -96.35 -1.83 -20.43
N GLN A 289 -95.43 -2.74 -20.08
CA GLN A 289 -95.55 -4.17 -20.35
C GLN A 289 -95.95 -4.99 -19.12
N TRP A 290 -96.08 -4.37 -17.95
CA TRP A 290 -96.45 -5.04 -16.70
C TRP A 290 -97.80 -5.77 -16.79
N ALA A 291 -98.80 -5.14 -17.39
CA ALA A 291 -100.14 -5.71 -17.51
C ALA A 291 -100.20 -6.91 -18.47
N GLN A 292 -99.33 -6.93 -19.48
CA GLN A 292 -99.29 -8.02 -20.47
C GLN A 292 -98.47 -9.22 -19.98
N HIS A 293 -97.37 -8.98 -19.26
CA HIS A 293 -96.44 -10.03 -18.88
C HIS A 293 -96.68 -10.59 -17.47
N TYR A 294 -96.95 -9.72 -16.50
CA TYR A 294 -97.16 -10.09 -15.10
C TYR A 294 -98.63 -10.01 -14.66
N SER A 295 -99.56 -9.75 -15.61
CA SER A 295 -100.99 -9.59 -15.34
C SER A 295 -101.29 -8.62 -14.19
N LEU A 296 -100.51 -7.54 -14.08
CA LEU A 296 -100.68 -6.52 -13.05
C LEU A 296 -101.71 -5.46 -13.47
N TYR A 297 -102.87 -5.48 -12.81
CA TYR A 297 -103.96 -4.54 -13.03
C TYR A 297 -104.22 -3.71 -11.77
N HIS A 298 -104.97 -2.64 -11.92
CA HIS A 298 -105.49 -1.89 -10.77
C HIS A 298 -106.58 -2.71 -10.05
N TRP A 299 -107.03 -2.28 -8.85
CA TRP A 299 -108.06 -2.99 -8.07
C TRP A 299 -109.38 -3.23 -8.83
N ASP A 300 -109.59 -2.52 -9.94
CA ASP A 300 -110.74 -2.66 -10.84
C ASP A 300 -110.66 -3.87 -11.79
N GLY A 301 -109.53 -4.58 -11.81
CA GLY A 301 -109.28 -5.75 -12.66
C GLY A 301 -109.30 -5.47 -14.17
N LYS A 302 -109.30 -4.20 -14.59
CA LYS A 302 -109.46 -3.81 -16.00
C LYS A 302 -108.39 -2.83 -16.48
N THR A 303 -107.86 -1.99 -15.59
CA THR A 303 -106.87 -0.97 -15.94
C THR A 303 -105.46 -1.52 -15.73
N GLY A 304 -104.66 -1.63 -16.79
CA GLY A 304 -103.26 -2.04 -16.68
C GLY A 304 -102.46 -1.08 -15.80
N CYS A 305 -101.63 -1.61 -14.91
CA CYS A 305 -100.86 -0.77 -13.99
C CYS A 305 -99.67 -0.10 -14.70
N GLY A 306 -99.44 1.19 -14.44
CA GLY A 306 -98.38 1.97 -15.08
C GLY A 306 -97.73 2.99 -14.14
N ARG A 307 -96.64 3.62 -14.61
CA ARG A 307 -95.60 4.35 -13.83
C ARG A 307 -96.06 5.38 -12.77
N ARG A 308 -97.31 5.82 -12.76
CA ARG A 308 -97.82 6.86 -11.82
C ARG A 308 -98.73 6.34 -10.70
N ARG A 309 -99.04 5.03 -10.63
CA ARG A 309 -99.85 4.43 -9.55
C ARG A 309 -99.31 3.04 -9.19
N PHE A 310 -98.80 2.91 -7.96
CA PHE A 310 -98.05 1.71 -7.51
C PHE A 310 -98.90 0.64 -6.81
N ARG A 311 -100.21 0.85 -6.64
CA ARG A 311 -101.08 -0.12 -5.96
C ARG A 311 -101.80 -0.97 -7.01
N CYS A 312 -101.20 -2.11 -7.32
CA CYS A 312 -101.64 -3.05 -8.36
C CYS A 312 -101.94 -4.42 -7.74
N PHE A 313 -102.85 -5.18 -8.35
CA PHE A 313 -103.25 -6.52 -7.95
C PHE A 313 -103.37 -7.42 -9.19
N GLU A 314 -103.17 -8.72 -9.04
CA GLU A 314 -103.37 -9.70 -10.12
C GLU A 314 -104.80 -10.25 -10.06
N PRO A 315 -105.68 -9.92 -11.02
CA PRO A 315 -107.06 -10.38 -11.01
C PRO A 315 -107.11 -11.88 -11.34
N GLY A 316 -107.52 -12.72 -10.38
CA GLY A 316 -107.80 -14.14 -10.63
C GLY A 316 -107.25 -15.15 -9.62
N ARG A 317 -106.61 -14.74 -8.53
CA ARG A 317 -106.34 -15.64 -7.38
C ARG A 317 -107.03 -15.13 -6.12
N GLU A 318 -108.23 -15.64 -5.86
CA GLU A 318 -108.73 -15.72 -4.48
C GLU A 318 -107.94 -16.80 -3.75
N SER A 319 -107.03 -16.40 -2.86
CA SER A 319 -106.47 -17.32 -1.87
C SER A 319 -107.56 -17.62 -0.83
N SER A 320 -108.17 -18.78 -0.97
CA SER A 320 -108.86 -19.45 0.14
C SER A 320 -107.86 -19.76 1.27
N SER A 321 -108.32 -19.65 2.53
CA SER A 321 -107.63 -19.80 3.82
C SER A 321 -106.76 -18.59 4.21
N ALA A 322 -106.95 -17.84 5.32
CA ALA A 322 -107.62 -18.09 6.60
C ALA A 322 -107.19 -19.39 7.29
N MET A 323 -105.99 -19.39 7.86
CA MET A 323 -105.71 -19.64 9.29
C MET A 323 -104.23 -19.45 9.59
#